data_AF-A0A975AXH1-F1
#
_entry.id   AF-A0A975AXH1-F1
#
_cell.length_a   1.000
_cell.length_b   1.000
_cell.length_c   1.000
_cell.angle_alpha   90.00
_cell.angle_beta   90.00
_cell.angle_gamma   90.00
#
_symmetry.space_group_name_H-M   'P 1'
#
loop_
_entity.id
_entity.type
_entity.pdbx_description
1 polymer ?
#
loop_
_entity_poly.entity_id
_entity_poly.type
_entity_poly.pdbx_seq_one_letter_code
_entity_poly.pdbx_strand_id
1 'polypeptide(L)' 'MIDIIGMDLYDAIKLLEKNNLKYKIIETRSVYNYTGYQYKVVNVKNINNNEITVIIAKF' A
#
# COMPACT_ATOMS: atom_id res chain seq x y z
N MET A 1 14.65 0.81 4.04
CA MET A 1 13.46 0.10 3.55
C MET A 1 12.28 0.64 4.35
N ILE A 2 11.31 1.29 3.70
CA ILE A 2 10.12 1.80 4.39
C ILE A 2 9.16 0.62 4.56
N ASP A 3 8.87 0.26 5.82
CA ASP A 3 7.89 -0.76 6.13
C ASP A 3 6.54 -0.11 6.36
N ILE A 4 5.65 -0.28 5.39
CA ILE A 4 4.27 0.22 5.39
C ILE A 4 3.27 -0.94 5.34
N ILE A 5 3.73 -2.19 5.44
CA ILE A 5 2.85 -3.37 5.41
C ILE A 5 1.99 -3.37 6.68
N GLY A 6 0.69 -3.61 6.53
CA GLY A 6 -0.30 -3.57 7.61
C GLY A 6 -0.81 -2.17 7.95
N MET A 7 -0.20 -1.12 7.41
CA MET A 7 -0.63 0.26 7.59
C MET A 7 -1.90 0.54 6.78
N ASP A 8 -2.72 1.49 7.26
CA ASP A 8 -3.81 2.03 6.46
C ASP A 8 -3.27 2.70 5.19
N LEU A 9 -4.03 2.60 4.10
CA LEU A 9 -3.68 3.21 2.81
C LEU A 9 -3.34 4.70 2.97
N TYR A 10 -4.10 5.43 3.77
CA TYR A 10 -3.94 6.87 3.91
C TYR A 10 -2.62 7.24 4.59
N ASP A 11 -2.28 6.52 5.66
CA ASP A 11 -1.01 6.72 6.37
C ASP A 11 0.19 6.30 5.51
N ALA A 12 0.05 5.22 4.74
CA ALA A 12 1.07 4.77 3.80
C ALA A 12 1.34 5.82 2.71
N ILE A 13 0.29 6.42 2.13
CA ILE A 13 0.41 7.50 1.14
C ILE A 13 1.15 8.70 1.73
N LYS A 14 0.73 9.18 2.91
CA LYS A 14 1.40 10.31 3.58
C LYS A 14 2.89 10.08 3.77
N LEU A 15 3.26 8.85 4.13
CA LEU A 15 4.66 8.49 4.37
C LEU A 15 5.46 8.43 3.06
N LEU A 16 4.86 7.94 1.97
CA LEU A 16 5.47 7.93 0.64
C LEU A 16 5.65 9.35 0.09
N GLU A 17 4.65 10.22 0.25
CA GLU A 17 4.71 11.63 -0.15
C GLU A 17 5.76 12.39 0.66
N LYS A 18 5.83 12.18 1.98
CA LYS A 18 6.86 12.79 2.85
C LYS A 18 8.28 12.43 2.41
N ASN A 19 8.48 11.26 1.81
CA ASN A 19 9.78 10.80 1.32
C ASN A 19 10.00 11.09 -0.17
N ASN A 20 9.10 11.83 -0.83
CA ASN A 20 9.18 12.16 -2.26
C ASN A 20 9.29 10.91 -3.17
N LEU A 21 8.65 9.81 -2.76
CA LEU A 21 8.68 8.55 -3.48
C LEU A 21 7.53 8.49 -4.48
N LYS A 22 7.82 8.04 -5.71
CA LYS A 22 6.75 7.74 -6.66
C LYS A 22 6.09 6.43 -6.23
N TYR A 23 4.77 6.38 -6.29
CA TYR A 23 4.04 5.20 -5.89
C TYR A 23 2.90 4.86 -6.84
N LYS A 24 2.64 3.56 -6.97
CA LYS A 24 1.50 3.01 -7.72
C LYS A 24 0.68 2.14 -6.79
N ILE A 25 -0.62 2.41 -6.70
CA ILE A 25 -1.53 1.62 -5.87
C ILE A 25 -2.19 0.55 -6.73
N ILE A 26 -2.13 -0.70 -6.30
CA ILE A 26 -2.83 -1.82 -6.93
C ILE A 26 -3.76 -2.44 -5.89
N GLU A 27 -5.06 -2.37 -6.15
CA GLU A 27 -6.06 -3.08 -5.34
C GLU A 27 -6.05 -4.57 -5.72
N THR A 28 -5.82 -5.43 -4.73
CA THR A 28 -6.02 -6.87 -4.85
C THR A 28 -7.28 -7.29 -4.11
N ARG A 29 -7.84 -8.43 -4.51
CA ARG A 29 -8.99 -9.00 -3.80
C ARG A 29 -8.56 -9.41 -2.39
N SER A 30 -9.38 -9.09 -1.41
CA SER A 30 -9.21 -9.64 -0.06
C SER A 30 -9.36 -11.15 -0.13
N VAL A 31 -8.43 -11.88 0.48
CA VAL A 31 -8.53 -13.34 0.62
C VAL A 31 -9.67 -13.70 1.58
N TYR A 32 -10.05 -12.76 2.44
CA TYR A 32 -11.13 -12.91 3.39
C TYR A 32 -12.44 -12.38 2.79
N ASN A 33 -13.54 -13.11 2.98
CA ASN A 33 -14.91 -12.67 2.65
C ASN A 33 -15.42 -11.53 3.56
N TYR A 34 -14.51 -10.76 4.15
CA TYR A 34 -14.85 -9.61 4.98
C TYR A 34 -14.93 -8.36 4.12
N THR A 35 -16.15 -7.82 3.99
CA THR A 35 -16.39 -6.46 3.49
C THR A 35 -16.17 -5.47 4.62
N GLY A 36 -14.93 -5.27 5.04
CA GLY A 36 -14.65 -4.08 5.82
C GLY A 36 -14.41 -2.87 4.91
N TYR A 37 -14.44 -1.70 5.53
CA TYR A 37 -14.46 -0.41 4.85
C TYR A 37 -13.06 0.18 4.64
N GLN A 38 -12.02 -0.47 5.18
CA GLN A 38 -10.67 0.08 5.26
C GLN A 38 -9.73 -0.64 4.30
N TYR A 39 -8.87 0.14 3.64
CA TYR A 39 -7.83 -0.39 2.78
C TYR A 39 -6.53 -0.48 3.56
N LYS A 40 -5.95 -1.67 3.62
CA LYS A 40 -4.64 -1.89 4.24
C LYS A 40 -3.63 -2.33 3.21
N VAL A 41 -2.39 -1.89 3.40
CA VAL A 41 -1.25 -2.35 2.61
C VAL A 41 -0.93 -3.79 2.97
N VAL A 42 -1.00 -4.68 1.99
CA VAL A 42 -0.71 -6.11 2.18
C VAL A 42 0.67 -6.49 1.66
N ASN A 43 1.18 -5.72 0.70
CA ASN A 43 2.48 -5.99 0.11
C ASN A 43 3.04 -4.73 -0.55
N VAL A 44 4.36 -4.66 -0.65
CA VAL A 44 5.08 -3.56 -1.27
C VAL A 44 6.12 -4.16 -2.20
N LYS A 45 6.06 -3.81 -3.49
CA LYS A 45 7.04 -4.23 -4.49
C LYS A 45 7.79 -3.01 -5.00
N ASN A 46 9.11 -3.06 -4.99
CA ASN A 46 9.92 -2.00 -5.58
C ASN A 46 10.06 -2.26 -7.10
N ILE A 47 9.68 -1.29 -7.93
CA ILE A 47 9.92 -1.33 -9.38
C ILE A 47 11.00 -0.27 -9.65
N ASN A 48 12.06 -0.68 -10.34
CA ASN A 48 13.32 0.04 -10.54
C ASN A 48 13.28 1.59 -10.48
N ASN A 49 14.32 2.13 -9.82
CA ASN A 49 14.81 3.52 -9.84
C ASN A 49 13.99 4.66 -9.22
N ASN A 50 12.84 4.40 -8.56
CA ASN A 50 12.21 5.24 -7.49
C ASN A 50 10.71 4.99 -7.32
N GLU A 51 10.14 3.96 -7.99
CA GLU A 51 8.70 3.73 -7.97
C GLU A 51 8.33 2.52 -7.11
N ILE A 52 7.50 2.76 -6.10
CA ILE A 52 7.03 1.73 -5.18
C ILE A 52 5.61 1.33 -5.56
N THR A 53 5.42 0.05 -5.86
CA THR A 53 4.07 -0.51 -6.02
C THR A 53 3.53 -0.94 -4.67
N VAL A 54 2.50 -0.25 -4.21
CA VAL A 54 1.77 -0.54 -2.97
C VAL A 54 0.57 -1.40 -3.34
N ILE A 55 0.54 -2.62 -2.83
CA ILE A 55 -0.58 -3.54 -3.02
C ILE A 55 -1.47 -3.44 -1.79
N ILE A 56 -2.74 -3.13 -2.00
CA ILE A 56 -3.73 -2.97 -0.94
C ILE A 56 -4.86 -3.99 -1.05
N ALA A 57 -5.46 -4.33 0.07
CA ALA A 57 -6.70 -5.11 0.12
C ALA A 57 -7.69 -4.49 1.11
N LYS A 58 -8.99 -4.75 0.91
CA LYS A 58 -10.04 -4.37 1.85
C LYS A 58 -10.10 -5.34 3.02
N PHE A 59 -10.19 -4.81 4.23
CA PHE A 59 -10.38 -5.57 5.46
C PHE A 59 -11.47 -4.93 6.31
#